data_AF-A0A1Y4EUQ9-F1
#
_entry.id   AF-A0A1Y4EUQ9-F1
#
_cell.length_a   1.000
_cell.length_b   1.000
_cell.length_c   1.000
_cell.angle_alpha   90.00
_cell.angle_beta   90.00
_cell.angle_gamma   90.00
#
_symmetry.space_group_name_H-M   'P 1'
#
loop_
_entity.id
_entity.type
_entity.pdbx_description
1 polymer ?
#
loop_
_entity_poly.entity_id
_entity_poly.type
_entity_poly.pdbx_seq_one_letter_code
_entity_poly.pdbx_strand_id
1 'polypeptide(L)'
;MTITDEEDSVLKRVLDVLAVEPRVMQQPGKENMVLYFPELTIYLSRHQVFLEGKEVFLTNLEFGVLLYLAQCPRHVFTKRQIQEAVWKRETESYENAVQCIISGLRKKLKQYSNKEYIRTVRGVGYKFEIPEA
;
A
#
# COMPACT_ATOMS: atom_id res chain seq x y z
N MET A 1 24.54 -24.81 28.33
CA MET A 1 23.48 -25.28 27.43
C MET A 1 22.96 -24.03 26.73
N THR A 2 23.29 -23.91 25.44
CA THR A 2 22.65 -23.06 24.41
C THR A 2 22.70 -21.54 24.66
N ILE A 3 23.68 -20.80 24.12
CA ILE A 3 23.70 -20.22 22.75
C ILE A 3 22.34 -19.59 22.41
N THR A 4 22.15 -18.28 22.64
CA THR A 4 21.20 -17.41 21.90
C THR A 4 21.41 -15.92 22.28
N ASP A 5 22.62 -15.38 22.12
CA ASP A 5 22.83 -13.91 22.19
C ASP A 5 23.48 -13.34 20.92
N GLU A 6 24.12 -14.19 20.10
CA GLU A 6 24.76 -13.75 18.85
C GLU A 6 23.82 -13.79 17.63
N GLU A 7 22.77 -14.63 17.65
CA GLU A 7 21.85 -14.78 16.51
C GLU A 7 20.91 -13.57 16.33
N ASP A 8 20.51 -12.93 17.43
CA ASP A 8 19.64 -11.74 17.39
C ASP A 8 20.33 -10.53 16.75
N SER A 9 21.66 -10.42 16.85
CA SER A 9 22.41 -9.31 16.25
C SER A 9 22.56 -9.45 14.74
N VAL A 10 22.61 -10.70 14.23
CA VAL A 10 22.66 -10.95 12.78
C VAL A 10 21.28 -10.71 12.17
N LEU A 11 20.23 -11.17 12.84
CA LEU A 11 18.84 -10.92 12.43
C LEU A 11 18.51 -9.43 12.40
N LYS A 12 18.99 -8.63 13.36
CA LYS A 12 18.82 -7.16 13.34
C LYS A 12 19.48 -6.50 12.12
N ARG A 13 20.65 -6.98 11.70
CA ARG A 13 21.38 -6.43 10.54
C ARG A 13 20.77 -6.89 9.21
N VAL A 14 20.24 -8.11 9.16
CA VAL A 14 19.56 -8.62 7.95
C VAL A 14 18.17 -8.00 7.80
N LEU A 15 17.47 -7.69 8.90
CA LEU A 15 16.22 -6.91 8.83
C LEU A 15 16.44 -5.50 8.28
N ASP A 16 17.56 -4.85 8.60
CA ASP A 16 17.88 -3.50 8.11
C ASP A 16 18.08 -3.46 6.57
N VAL A 17 18.50 -4.58 5.96
CA VAL A 17 18.67 -4.70 4.51
C VAL A 17 17.34 -5.05 3.80
N LEU A 18 16.41 -5.71 4.49
CA LEU A 18 15.11 -6.14 3.95
C LEU A 18 13.94 -5.22 4.34
N ALA A 19 14.18 -4.26 5.22
CA ALA A 19 13.26 -3.19 5.55
C ALA A 19 13.40 -2.08 4.51
N VAL A 20 12.77 -2.27 3.34
CA VAL A 20 12.30 -1.12 2.56
C VAL A 20 11.19 -0.46 3.39
N GLU A 21 11.58 0.26 4.43
CA GLU A 21 10.67 1.15 5.13
C GLU A 21 10.26 2.24 4.14
N PRO A 22 8.95 2.54 3.98
CA PRO A 22 8.54 3.67 3.18
C PRO A 22 9.20 4.92 3.75
N ARG A 23 10.18 5.47 3.01
CA ARG A 23 10.91 6.66 3.44
C ARG A 23 9.98 7.85 3.35
N VAL A 24 9.48 8.31 4.50
CA VAL A 24 8.75 9.57 4.61
C VAL A 24 9.76 10.71 4.53
N MET A 25 10.01 11.23 3.32
CA MET A 25 10.84 12.43 3.15
C MET A 25 10.00 13.68 3.43
N GLN A 26 10.36 14.41 4.49
CA GLN A 26 9.77 15.72 4.80
C GLN A 26 10.55 16.81 4.06
N GLN A 27 9.89 17.59 3.19
CA GLN A 27 10.44 18.85 2.67
C GLN A 27 9.83 20.04 3.43
N PRO A 28 10.62 21.07 3.80
CA PRO A 28 10.13 22.20 4.57
C PRO A 28 9.35 23.16 3.65
N GLY A 29 8.03 23.22 3.84
CA GLY A 29 7.14 24.14 3.12
C GLY A 29 5.86 23.44 2.63
N LYS A 30 4.88 23.32 3.54
CA LYS A 30 3.70 22.44 3.48
C LYS A 30 4.05 20.95 3.58
N GLU A 31 3.45 20.32 4.58
CA GLU A 31 3.42 18.89 4.88
C GLU A 31 3.18 18.04 3.61
N ASN A 32 4.21 17.79 2.81
CA ASN A 32 4.14 16.84 1.70
C ASN A 32 4.40 15.46 2.30
N MET A 33 3.34 14.86 2.84
CA MET A 33 3.39 13.47 3.25
C MET A 33 3.42 12.63 1.96
N VAL A 34 4.55 11.98 1.70
CA VAL A 34 4.80 11.19 0.49
C VAL A 34 5.15 9.76 0.91
N LEU A 35 4.51 8.78 0.29
CA LEU A 35 4.95 7.38 0.37
C LEU A 35 5.75 7.06 -0.88
N TYR A 36 6.99 6.62 -0.67
CA TYR A 36 7.91 6.25 -1.74
C TYR A 36 8.16 4.74 -1.76
N PHE A 37 7.93 4.14 -2.93
CA PHE A 37 8.27 2.77 -3.28
C PHE A 37 9.07 2.80 -4.60
N PRO A 38 9.82 1.74 -4.96
CA PRO A 38 10.77 1.77 -6.08
C PRO A 38 10.23 2.38 -7.39
N GLU A 39 9.00 2.06 -7.75
CA GLU A 39 8.35 2.57 -8.96
C GLU A 39 7.04 3.31 -8.68
N LEU A 40 6.56 3.31 -7.44
CA LEU A 40 5.29 3.90 -7.05
C LEU A 40 5.54 5.04 -6.05
N THR A 41 5.07 6.24 -6.38
CA THR A 41 5.10 7.39 -5.47
C THR A 41 3.68 7.87 -5.21
N ILE A 42 3.30 8.03 -3.95
CA ILE A 42 1.97 8.50 -3.55
C ILE A 42 2.14 9.82 -2.80
N TYR A 43 1.61 10.90 -3.36
CA TYR A 43 1.56 12.22 -2.75
C TYR A 43 0.21 12.40 -2.04
N LEU A 44 0.21 12.35 -0.70
CA LEU A 44 -1.04 12.38 0.07
C LEU A 44 -1.70 13.74 -0.03
N SER A 45 -0.93 14.82 0.14
CA SER A 45 -1.44 16.20 0.17
C SER A 45 -1.96 16.68 -1.19
N ARG A 46 -1.49 16.06 -2.27
CA ARG A 46 -1.91 16.36 -3.64
C ARG A 46 -2.94 15.37 -4.17
N HIS A 47 -3.17 14.27 -3.47
CA HIS A 47 -4.02 13.17 -3.91
C HIS A 47 -3.57 12.63 -5.30
N GLN A 48 -2.25 12.53 -5.49
CA GLN A 48 -1.62 12.11 -6.76
C GLN A 48 -0.81 10.84 -6.56
N VAL A 49 -0.83 10.00 -7.60
CA VAL A 49 -0.07 8.74 -7.64
C VAL A 49 0.73 8.71 -8.92
N PHE A 50 2.02 8.41 -8.81
CA PHE A 50 2.91 8.21 -9.94
C PHE A 50 3.38 6.77 -9.94
N LEU A 51 3.31 6.11 -11.09
CA LEU A 51 3.83 4.77 -11.32
C LEU A 51 4.76 4.79 -12.53
N GLU A 52 5.99 4.29 -12.36
CA GLU A 52 7.05 4.35 -13.38
C GLU A 52 7.25 5.77 -13.95
N GLY A 53 7.15 6.78 -13.09
CA GLY A 53 7.28 8.20 -13.45
C GLY A 53 6.06 8.82 -14.15
N LYS A 54 4.99 8.07 -14.40
CA LYS A 54 3.75 8.56 -15.03
C LYS A 54 2.63 8.72 -14.01
N GLU A 55 1.86 9.80 -14.12
CA GLU A 55 0.70 10.02 -13.25
C GLU A 55 -0.43 9.02 -13.56
N VAL A 56 -0.93 8.36 -12.51
CA VAL A 56 -2.05 7.42 -12.54
C VAL A 56 -3.29 8.11 -11.99
N PHE A 57 -4.28 8.33 -12.86
CA PHE A 57 -5.54 8.98 -12.46
C PHE A 57 -6.48 8.01 -11.73
N LEU A 58 -6.52 8.13 -10.41
CA LEU A 58 -7.39 7.37 -9.52
C LEU A 58 -8.61 8.20 -9.09
N THR A 59 -9.74 7.53 -8.90
CA THR A 59 -10.89 8.12 -8.21
C THR A 59 -10.59 8.25 -6.70
N ASN A 60 -11.38 9.05 -5.98
CA ASN A 60 -11.23 9.22 -4.53
C ASN A 60 -11.24 7.89 -3.76
N LEU A 61 -12.12 6.96 -4.16
CA LEU A 61 -12.20 5.64 -3.53
C LEU A 61 -11.00 4.75 -3.86
N GLU A 62 -10.58 4.72 -5.12
CA GLU A 62 -9.39 3.97 -5.53
C GLU A 62 -8.13 4.48 -4.85
N PHE A 63 -7.96 5.80 -4.77
CA PHE A 63 -6.85 6.42 -4.04
C PHE A 63 -6.91 6.09 -2.55
N GLY A 64 -8.08 6.22 -1.92
CA GLY A 64 -8.28 5.90 -0.51
C GLY A 64 -7.92 4.46 -0.19
N VAL A 65 -8.35 3.50 -1.03
CA VAL A 65 -7.98 2.08 -0.88
C VAL A 65 -6.48 1.89 -1.07
N LEU A 66 -5.88 2.45 -2.12
CA LEU A 66 -4.45 2.33 -2.36
C LEU A 66 -3.64 2.87 -1.18
N LEU A 67 -3.97 4.08 -0.71
CA LEU A 67 -3.30 4.74 0.39
C LEU A 67 -3.42 3.92 1.68
N TYR A 68 -4.63 3.45 2.02
CA TYR A 68 -4.86 2.67 3.22
C TYR A 68 -4.03 1.38 3.24
N LEU A 69 -3.97 0.67 2.11
CA LEU A 69 -3.15 -0.54 2.00
C LEU A 69 -1.65 -0.21 2.00
N ALA A 70 -1.23 0.84 1.31
CA ALA A 70 0.17 1.25 1.17
C ALA A 70 0.78 1.84 2.45
N GLN A 71 -0.04 2.36 3.37
CA GLN A 71 0.42 2.81 4.68
C GLN A 71 0.99 1.68 5.54
N CYS A 72 0.48 0.45 5.37
CA CYS A 72 0.99 -0.74 6.04
C CYS A 72 1.33 -1.84 5.00
N PRO A 73 2.46 -1.72 4.27
CA PRO A 73 2.87 -2.72 3.30
C PRO A 73 2.96 -4.12 3.94
N ARG A 74 2.62 -5.16 3.17
CA ARG A 74 2.57 -6.57 3.61
C ARG A 74 1.49 -6.92 4.64
N HIS A 75 0.80 -5.95 5.23
CA HIS A 75 -0.33 -6.20 6.12
C HIS A 75 -1.57 -6.63 5.34
N VAL A 76 -2.33 -7.58 5.88
CA VAL A 76 -3.57 -8.09 5.26
C VAL A 76 -4.76 -7.40 5.91
N PHE A 77 -5.51 -6.64 5.12
CA PHE A 77 -6.74 -6.00 5.54
C PHE A 77 -7.95 -6.77 5.03
N THR A 78 -8.90 -7.01 5.93
CA THR A 78 -10.20 -7.60 5.58
C THR A 78 -11.03 -6.63 4.76
N LYS A 79 -12.02 -7.16 4.01
CA LYS A 79 -12.97 -6.32 3.26
C LYS A 79 -13.64 -5.28 4.17
N ARG A 80 -14.04 -5.70 5.37
CA ARG A 80 -14.69 -4.85 6.37
C ARG A 80 -13.78 -3.72 6.83
N GLN A 81 -12.51 -4.00 7.14
CA GLN A 81 -11.55 -2.95 7.52
C GLN A 81 -11.33 -1.93 6.42
N ILE A 82 -11.19 -2.38 5.16
CA ILE A 82 -11.04 -1.47 4.02
C ILE A 82 -12.30 -0.62 3.82
N GLN A 83 -13.47 -1.23 3.97
CA GLN A 83 -14.74 -0.52 3.89
C GLN A 83 -14.86 0.54 4.97
N GLU A 84 -14.64 0.19 6.24
CA GLU A 84 -14.72 1.10 7.39
C GLU A 84 -13.72 2.26 7.28
N ALA A 85 -12.51 2.00 6.78
CA ALA A 85 -11.48 3.03 6.64
C ALA A 85 -11.75 4.02 5.50
N VAL A 86 -12.28 3.54 4.36
CA VAL A 86 -12.42 4.35 3.13
C VAL A 86 -13.83 4.92 2.99
N TRP A 87 -14.87 4.17 3.36
CA TRP A 87 -16.27 4.60 3.36
C TRP A 87 -16.68 5.02 4.76
N LYS A 88 -16.43 6.30 5.10
CA LYS A 88 -16.65 6.91 6.43
C LYS A 88 -18.13 7.06 6.87
N ARG A 89 -19.09 6.39 6.22
CA ARG A 89 -20.53 6.45 6.56
C ARG A 89 -21.15 5.06 6.47
N GLU A 90 -22.18 4.83 7.27
CA GLU A 90 -23.09 3.67 7.21
C GLU A 90 -23.88 3.67 5.88
N THR A 91 -23.20 3.51 4.76
CA THR A 91 -23.87 3.17 3.50
C THR A 91 -24.16 1.67 3.56
N GLU A 92 -25.45 1.34 3.43
CA GLU A 92 -25.95 -0.02 3.31
C GLU A 92 -25.02 -0.91 2.48
N SER A 93 -24.82 -2.11 3.01
CA SER A 93 -23.82 -3.09 2.60
C SER A 93 -23.66 -3.22 1.08
N TYR A 94 -22.68 -2.52 0.52
CA TYR A 94 -22.10 -2.91 -0.74
C TYR A 94 -21.03 -3.98 -0.47
N GLU A 95 -21.45 -5.22 -0.16
CA GLU A 95 -20.51 -6.35 0.08
C GLU A 95 -19.46 -6.50 -1.03
N ASN A 96 -19.81 -6.02 -2.24
CA ASN A 96 -18.98 -6.08 -3.43
C ASN A 96 -18.30 -4.75 -3.81
N ALA A 97 -18.57 -3.62 -3.14
CA ALA A 97 -17.95 -2.33 -3.50
C ALA A 97 -16.42 -2.39 -3.40
N VAL A 98 -15.89 -2.95 -2.32
CA VAL A 98 -14.44 -3.11 -2.14
C VAL A 98 -13.84 -3.95 -3.28
N GLN A 99 -14.53 -5.00 -3.71
CA GLN A 99 -14.07 -5.83 -4.82
C GLN A 99 -14.05 -5.07 -6.15
N CYS A 100 -15.12 -4.32 -6.44
CA CYS A 100 -15.21 -3.48 -7.64
C CYS A 100 -14.10 -2.43 -7.67
N ILE A 101 -13.86 -1.73 -6.56
CA ILE A 101 -12.80 -0.72 -6.46
C ILE A 101 -11.42 -1.36 -6.59
N ILE A 102 -11.15 -2.49 -5.94
CA ILE A 102 -9.85 -3.19 -6.09
C ILE A 102 -9.65 -3.68 -7.52
N SER A 103 -10.69 -4.16 -8.19
CA SER A 103 -10.64 -4.57 -9.59
C SER A 103 -10.32 -3.39 -10.52
N GLY A 104 -11.03 -2.26 -10.34
CA GLY A 104 -10.78 -1.02 -11.08
C GLY A 104 -9.37 -0.48 -10.86
N LEU A 105 -8.94 -0.41 -9.59
CA LEU A 105 -7.61 0.02 -9.20
C LEU A 105 -6.52 -0.84 -9.84
N ARG A 106 -6.64 -2.17 -9.78
CA ARG A 106 -5.70 -3.08 -10.46
C ARG A 106 -5.66 -2.86 -11.96
N LYS A 107 -6.82 -2.70 -12.60
CA LYS A 107 -6.90 -2.46 -14.04
C LYS A 107 -6.17 -1.16 -14.42
N LYS A 108 -6.32 -0.10 -13.63
CA LYS A 108 -5.63 1.18 -13.84
C LYS A 108 -4.13 1.04 -13.64
N LEU A 109 -3.67 0.45 -12.54
CA LEU A 109 -2.24 0.24 -12.28
C LEU A 109 -1.59 -0.61 -13.38
N LYS A 110 -2.31 -1.62 -13.88
CA LYS A 110 -1.83 -2.51 -14.96
C LYS A 110 -1.62 -1.80 -16.31
N GLN A 111 -2.21 -0.62 -16.53
CA GLN A 111 -1.95 0.18 -17.73
C GLN A 111 -0.55 0.80 -17.75
N TYR A 112 0.07 0.92 -16.58
CA TYR A 112 1.35 1.60 -16.40
C TYR A 112 2.48 0.64 -16.04
N SER A 113 2.18 -0.46 -15.32
CA SER A 113 3.17 -1.47 -14.94
C SER A 113 2.57 -2.87 -15.02
N ASN A 114 3.40 -3.88 -15.38
CA ASN A 114 2.98 -5.29 -15.33
C ASN A 114 3.05 -5.89 -13.92
N LYS A 115 3.50 -5.12 -12.92
CA LYS A 115 3.66 -5.58 -11.55
C LYS A 115 2.36 -5.54 -10.76
N GLU A 116 2.20 -6.49 -9.83
CA GLU A 116 1.02 -6.58 -8.97
C GLU A 116 1.28 -5.92 -7.61
N TYR A 117 0.76 -4.71 -7.43
CA TYR A 117 0.87 -3.96 -6.17
C TYR A 117 -0.16 -4.37 -5.10
N ILE A 118 -1.26 -5.02 -5.51
CA ILE A 118 -2.36 -5.39 -4.62
C ILE A 118 -2.65 -6.86 -4.80
N ARG A 119 -2.42 -7.65 -3.75
CA ARG A 119 -2.64 -9.10 -3.78
C ARG A 119 -3.87 -9.51 -2.97
N THR A 120 -4.59 -10.49 -3.48
CA THR A 120 -5.72 -11.10 -2.77
C THR A 120 -5.20 -12.24 -1.89
N VAL A 121 -5.53 -12.19 -0.60
CA VAL A 121 -5.34 -13.31 0.33
C VAL A 121 -6.68 -14.03 0.46
N ARG A 122 -6.77 -15.22 -0.16
CA ARG A 122 -8.02 -16.00 -0.22
C ARG A 122 -8.57 -16.25 1.19
N GLY A 123 -9.87 -16.00 1.37
CA GLY A 123 -10.55 -16.17 2.65
C GLY A 123 -10.31 -15.07 3.69
N VAL A 124 -9.39 -14.13 3.45
CA VAL A 124 -9.04 -13.09 4.44
C VAL A 124 -9.30 -11.69 3.90
N GLY A 125 -8.70 -11.32 2.76
CA GLY A 125 -8.80 -9.95 2.25
C GLY A 125 -7.71 -9.58 1.27
N TYR A 126 -7.11 -8.41 1.45
CA TYR A 126 -6.18 -7.80 0.51
C TYR A 126 -4.96 -7.23 1.22
N LYS A 127 -3.82 -7.24 0.53
CA LYS A 127 -2.57 -6.64 1.01
C LYS A 127 -1.91 -5.81 -0.09
N PHE A 128 -1.20 -4.77 0.32
CA PHE A 128 -0.25 -4.09 -0.56
C PHE A 128 1.06 -4.87 -0.56
N GLU A 129 1.59 -5.16 -1.75
CA GLU A 129 2.85 -5.85 -1.94
C GLU A 129 3.76 -4.94 -2.77
N ILE A 130 4.98 -4.74 -2.29
CA ILE A 130 6.01 -4.01 -3.05
C ILE A 130 6.64 -5.08 -3.95
N PRO A 131 6.43 -5.05 -5.27
CA PRO A 131 7.03 -6.03 -6.14
C PRO A 131 8.54 -5.78 -6.15
N GLU A 132 9.31 -6.79 -5.76
CA GLU A 132 10.76 -6.79 -5.88
C GLU A 132 11.14 -6.73 -7.38
N ALA A 133 12.22 -6.01 -7.68
CA ALA A 133 12.71 -5.77 -9.04
C ALA A 133 13.34 -7.02 -9.65
#